data_AF-A0ABC9ASQ1-F1
#
_entry.id   AF-A0ABC9ASQ1-F1
#
_cell.length_a   1.000
_cell.length_b   1.000
_cell.length_c   1.000
_cell.angle_alpha   90.00
_cell.angle_beta   90.00
_cell.angle_gamma   90.00
#
_symmetry.space_group_name_H-M   'P 1'
#
loop_
_entity.id
_entity.type
_entity.pdbx_description
1 polymer ?
#
loop_
_entity_poly.entity_id
_entity_poly.type
_entity_poly.pdbx_seq_one_letter_code
_entity_poly.pdbx_strand_id
1 'polypeptide(L)'
;MLPLWKVTFLLLVVFVMASPHHVVISKRTICTKKQKEKILEKCNYFIQPGYPIYLVSRDSPCCAAVREVQDRDMECVIMMLTRQQKTQYSVKKIRALHRLCELPSLPKMIGTCTTEQKDAVLQDCKKFIVPGNQRRRLVPIMGQPCCNGVNKVPKKGVKIDMQCVVELLTDEEKNHHDVSKILNLPNHC
;
A
#
# COMPACT_ATOMS: atom_id res chain seq x y z
N MET A 1 -59.61 27.59 -8.14
CA MET A 1 -58.62 27.89 -7.08
C MET A 1 -58.35 26.59 -6.33
N LEU A 2 -57.14 26.03 -6.46
CA LEU A 2 -56.80 24.68 -5.97
C LEU A 2 -56.66 24.67 -4.43
N PRO A 3 -57.14 23.63 -3.72
CA PRO A 3 -57.27 23.63 -2.26
C PRO A 3 -55.91 23.49 -1.54
N LEU A 4 -55.71 24.38 -0.55
CA LEU A 4 -54.49 24.65 0.21
C LEU A 4 -53.90 23.43 0.96
N TRP A 5 -54.68 22.37 1.19
CA TRP A 5 -54.21 21.14 1.85
C TRP A 5 -53.20 20.34 1.02
N LYS A 6 -53.25 20.44 -0.32
CA LYS A 6 -52.40 19.64 -1.22
C LYS A 6 -50.94 20.10 -1.26
N VAL A 7 -50.65 21.36 -0.89
CA VAL A 7 -49.31 21.94 -0.96
C VAL A 7 -48.43 21.49 0.21
N THR A 8 -49.03 21.27 1.38
CA THR A 8 -48.30 20.88 2.60
C THR A 8 -47.75 19.44 2.51
N PHE A 9 -48.49 18.54 1.86
CA PHE A 9 -48.05 17.14 1.68
C PHE A 9 -46.91 17.00 0.66
N LEU A 10 -46.87 17.83 -0.38
CA LEU A 10 -45.80 17.81 -1.38
C LEU A 10 -44.46 18.30 -0.81
N LEU A 11 -44.47 19.25 0.13
CA LEU A 11 -43.25 19.75 0.77
C LEU A 11 -42.62 18.75 1.76
N LEU A 12 -43.44 17.94 2.46
CA LEU A 12 -42.94 16.92 3.38
C LEU A 12 -42.25 15.75 2.67
N VAL A 13 -42.70 15.40 1.45
CA VAL A 13 -42.10 14.30 0.66
C VAL A 13 -40.72 14.70 0.08
N VAL A 14 -40.48 15.98 -0.18
CA VAL A 14 -39.21 16.44 -0.76
C VAL A 14 -38.07 16.49 0.27
N PHE A 15 -38.36 16.68 1.56
CA PHE A 15 -37.31 16.77 2.59
C PHE A 15 -36.72 15.42 3.02
N VAL A 16 -37.43 14.31 2.80
CA VAL A 16 -36.93 12.95 3.13
C VAL A 16 -35.95 12.43 2.06
N MET A 17 -36.04 12.92 0.82
CA MET A 17 -35.23 12.45 -0.31
C MET A 17 -33.94 13.27 -0.52
N ALA A 18 -33.78 14.40 0.19
CA ALA A 18 -32.66 15.34 0.02
C ALA A 18 -31.60 15.28 1.14
N SER A 19 -31.64 14.24 1.99
CA SER A 19 -30.50 13.90 2.83
C SER A 19 -29.86 12.63 2.29
N PRO A 20 -28.84 12.73 1.43
CA PRO A 20 -27.83 11.68 1.38
C PRO A 20 -27.08 11.79 2.70
N HIS A 21 -27.69 11.30 3.78
CA HIS A 21 -26.88 10.71 4.82
C HIS A 21 -26.13 9.63 4.09
N HIS A 22 -24.88 9.95 3.77
CA HIS A 22 -23.85 8.98 3.52
C HIS A 22 -23.91 8.03 4.70
N VAL A 23 -24.72 6.98 4.55
CA VAL A 23 -24.53 5.77 5.31
C VAL A 23 -23.22 5.26 4.74
N VAL A 24 -22.13 5.81 5.28
CA VAL A 24 -20.90 5.06 5.45
C VAL A 24 -21.35 3.91 6.34
N ILE A 25 -21.94 2.89 5.73
CA ILE A 25 -21.95 1.55 6.25
C ILE A 25 -20.46 1.24 6.29
N SER A 26 -19.83 1.65 7.39
CA SER A 26 -18.57 1.12 7.84
C SER A 26 -18.83 -0.37 7.85
N LYS A 27 -18.39 -1.04 6.77
CA LYS A 27 -18.31 -2.49 6.73
C LYS A 27 -17.38 -2.81 7.89
N ARG A 28 -17.92 -2.99 9.11
CA ARG A 28 -17.14 -3.57 10.20
C ARG A 28 -16.62 -4.86 9.61
N THR A 29 -15.31 -4.94 9.50
CA THR A 29 -14.65 -6.13 9.02
C THR A 29 -14.95 -7.25 10.02
N ILE A 30 -15.94 -8.08 9.70
CA ILE A 30 -16.33 -9.18 10.59
C ILE A 30 -15.39 -10.34 10.32
N CYS A 31 -14.69 -10.77 11.36
CA CYS A 31 -13.89 -11.98 11.30
C CYS A 31 -14.76 -13.22 11.47
N THR A 32 -14.33 -14.31 10.84
CA THR A 32 -14.98 -15.59 10.94
C THR A 32 -14.56 -16.32 12.21
N LYS A 33 -15.42 -17.22 12.71
CA LYS A 33 -15.10 -18.09 13.84
C LYS A 33 -13.82 -18.89 13.58
N LYS A 34 -13.64 -19.36 12.34
CA LYS A 34 -12.44 -20.08 11.88
C LYS A 34 -11.17 -19.23 11.97
N GLN A 35 -11.21 -17.96 11.55
CA GLN A 35 -10.06 -17.04 11.70
C GLN A 35 -9.71 -16.82 13.17
N LYS A 36 -10.70 -16.57 14.03
CA LYS A 36 -10.48 -16.43 15.48
C LYS A 36 -9.80 -17.68 16.06
N GLU A 37 -10.37 -18.87 15.81
CA GLU A 37 -9.83 -20.13 16.33
C GLU A 37 -8.41 -20.39 15.85
N LYS A 38 -8.14 -20.18 14.56
CA LYS A 38 -6.80 -20.33 13.98
C LYS A 38 -5.78 -19.38 14.61
N ILE A 39 -6.16 -18.12 14.87
CA ILE A 39 -5.29 -17.15 15.55
C ILE A 39 -5.02 -17.58 16.99
N LEU A 40 -6.05 -17.97 17.74
CA LEU A 40 -5.87 -18.42 19.13
C LEU A 40 -4.99 -19.67 19.22
N GLU A 41 -5.11 -20.59 18.27
CA GLU A 41 -4.29 -21.79 18.19
C GLU A 41 -2.84 -21.47 17.81
N LYS A 42 -2.61 -20.82 16.66
CA LYS A 42 -1.26 -20.60 16.11
C LYS A 42 -0.45 -19.54 16.83
N CYS A 43 -1.11 -18.57 17.47
CA CYS A 43 -0.46 -17.49 18.19
C CYS A 43 -0.42 -17.70 19.72
N ASN A 44 -0.90 -18.85 20.23
CA ASN A 44 -1.05 -19.12 21.67
C ASN A 44 0.22 -18.76 22.48
N TYR A 45 1.38 -19.18 21.97
CA TYR A 45 2.68 -18.92 22.60
C TYR A 45 2.96 -17.43 22.86
N PHE A 46 2.41 -16.55 22.02
CA PHE A 46 2.58 -15.10 22.17
C PHE A 46 1.47 -14.49 23.02
N ILE A 47 0.20 -14.85 22.78
CA ILE A 47 -0.96 -14.13 23.29
C ILE A 47 -1.31 -14.44 24.76
N GLN A 48 -0.67 -15.42 25.39
CA GLN A 48 -0.84 -15.70 26.82
C GLN A 48 -0.40 -14.51 27.70
N PRO A 49 -1.03 -14.28 28.86
CA PRO A 49 -0.58 -13.28 29.82
C PRO A 49 0.78 -13.64 30.43
N GLY A 50 1.50 -12.64 30.94
CA GLY A 50 2.76 -12.84 31.66
C GLY A 50 4.02 -12.93 30.78
N TYR A 51 5.12 -13.34 31.44
CA TYR A 51 6.47 -13.53 30.91
C TYR A 51 6.77 -15.01 30.65
N PRO A 52 7.73 -15.33 29.77
CA PRO A 52 8.51 -14.40 28.95
C PRO A 52 7.71 -13.84 27.76
N ILE A 53 8.12 -12.67 27.26
CA ILE A 53 7.53 -12.11 26.04
C ILE A 53 8.24 -12.75 24.85
N TYR A 54 7.58 -13.72 24.22
CA TYR A 54 8.08 -14.32 22.98
C TYR A 54 7.99 -13.32 21.82
N LEU A 55 8.98 -13.35 20.92
CA LEU A 55 8.94 -12.61 19.67
C LEU A 55 8.13 -13.40 18.64
N VAL A 56 7.25 -12.71 17.92
CA VAL A 56 6.50 -13.31 16.80
C VAL A 56 7.33 -13.14 15.53
N SER A 57 7.79 -14.24 14.94
CA SER A 57 8.42 -14.20 13.62
C SER A 57 7.38 -13.86 12.56
N ARG A 58 7.73 -12.96 11.62
CA ARG A 58 6.85 -12.54 10.52
C ARG A 58 6.50 -13.69 9.57
N ASP A 59 7.36 -14.70 9.47
CA ASP A 59 7.13 -15.86 8.60
C ASP A 59 6.47 -17.03 9.35
N SER A 60 6.12 -16.82 10.63
CA SER A 60 5.47 -17.85 11.44
C SER A 60 4.04 -18.16 10.97
N PRO A 61 3.54 -19.38 11.28
CA PRO A 61 2.13 -19.73 11.09
C PRO A 61 1.15 -18.79 11.80
N CYS A 62 1.56 -18.21 12.93
CA CYS A 62 0.77 -17.16 13.61
C CYS A 62 0.55 -15.95 12.70
N CYS A 63 1.62 -15.40 12.11
CA CYS A 63 1.48 -14.25 11.22
C CYS A 63 0.81 -14.57 9.89
N ALA A 64 0.93 -15.80 9.39
CA ALA A 64 0.13 -16.25 8.26
C ALA A 64 -1.38 -16.19 8.59
N ALA A 65 -1.79 -16.69 9.77
CA ALA A 65 -3.19 -16.63 10.21
C ALA A 65 -3.69 -15.19 10.43
N VAL A 66 -2.85 -14.30 10.98
CA VAL A 66 -3.20 -12.88 11.17
C VAL A 66 -3.42 -12.18 9.83
N ARG A 67 -2.64 -12.50 8.79
CA ARG A 67 -2.79 -11.91 7.44
C ARG A 67 -4.02 -12.40 6.69
N GLU A 68 -4.63 -13.51 7.10
CA GLU A 68 -5.92 -13.96 6.55
C GLU A 68 -7.08 -13.10 7.05
N VAL A 69 -6.90 -12.34 8.13
CA VAL A 69 -7.88 -11.34 8.59
C VAL A 69 -7.72 -10.08 7.74
N GLN A 70 -8.83 -9.59 7.19
CA GLN A 70 -8.84 -8.37 6.39
C GLN A 70 -8.26 -7.20 7.22
N ASP A 71 -7.34 -6.47 6.60
CA ASP A 71 -6.56 -5.38 7.21
C ASP A 71 -5.82 -5.75 8.50
N ARG A 72 -5.69 -7.06 8.80
CA ARG A 72 -5.20 -7.59 10.07
C ARG A 72 -5.93 -6.95 11.26
N ASP A 73 -7.20 -6.60 11.09
CA ASP A 73 -8.00 -5.99 12.16
C ASP A 73 -8.14 -6.99 13.31
N MET A 74 -7.35 -6.84 14.36
CA MET A 74 -7.41 -7.75 15.51
C MET A 74 -8.55 -7.40 16.47
N GLU A 75 -9.21 -6.25 16.30
CA GLU A 75 -10.33 -5.86 17.15
C GLU A 75 -11.55 -6.74 16.88
N CYS A 76 -11.76 -7.17 15.63
CA CYS A 76 -12.78 -8.19 15.30
C CYS A 76 -12.57 -9.49 16.10
N VAL A 77 -11.32 -9.95 16.28
CA VAL A 77 -10.98 -11.19 16.98
C VAL A 77 -11.27 -11.02 18.46
N ILE A 78 -10.88 -9.87 19.03
CA ILE A 78 -11.11 -9.50 20.43
C ILE A 78 -12.62 -9.46 20.74
N MET A 79 -13.43 -8.91 19.82
CA MET A 79 -14.89 -8.88 19.96
C MET A 79 -15.52 -10.28 19.99
N MET A 80 -14.91 -11.27 19.34
CA MET A 80 -15.40 -12.66 19.29
C MET A 80 -14.88 -13.56 20.42
N LEU A 81 -14.06 -13.05 21.34
CA LEU A 81 -13.59 -13.80 22.50
C LEU A 81 -14.71 -14.01 23.51
N THR A 82 -14.83 -15.24 24.03
CA THR A 82 -15.69 -15.52 25.18
C THR A 82 -15.12 -14.88 26.45
N ARG A 83 -15.95 -14.77 27.51
CA ARG A 83 -15.48 -14.28 28.83
C ARG A 83 -14.28 -15.09 29.35
N GLN A 84 -14.32 -16.41 29.20
CA GLN A 84 -13.21 -17.31 29.56
C GLN A 84 -11.96 -17.08 28.71
N GLN A 85 -12.11 -16.84 27.40
CA GLN A 85 -10.96 -16.55 26.53
C GLN A 85 -10.31 -15.21 26.88
N LYS A 86 -11.09 -14.22 27.34
CA LYS A 86 -10.56 -12.92 27.79
C LYS A 86 -9.77 -13.00 29.09
N THR A 87 -9.97 -14.02 29.92
CA THR A 87 -9.13 -14.28 31.09
C THR A 87 -7.89 -15.11 30.72
N GLN A 88 -8.00 -16.00 29.73
CA GLN A 88 -6.90 -16.83 29.27
C GLN A 88 -5.88 -16.08 28.40
N TYR A 89 -6.31 -15.10 27.60
CA TYR A 89 -5.46 -14.42 26.62
C TYR A 89 -5.36 -12.93 26.90
N SER A 90 -4.17 -12.37 26.64
CA SER A 90 -3.92 -10.95 26.73
C SER A 90 -4.50 -10.21 25.52
N VAL A 91 -5.57 -9.45 25.73
CA VAL A 91 -6.17 -8.55 24.72
C VAL A 91 -5.12 -7.60 24.13
N LYS A 92 -4.19 -7.09 24.95
CA LYS A 92 -3.10 -6.22 24.50
C LYS A 92 -2.17 -6.94 23.51
N LYS A 93 -1.79 -8.19 23.79
CA LYS A 93 -0.93 -8.98 22.89
C LYS A 93 -1.68 -9.35 21.61
N ILE A 94 -2.94 -9.75 21.69
CA ILE A 94 -3.78 -9.99 20.48
C ILE A 94 -3.80 -8.75 19.59
N ARG A 95 -4.05 -7.56 20.17
CA ARG A 95 -4.04 -6.31 19.40
C ARG A 95 -2.68 -5.99 18.76
N ALA A 96 -1.58 -6.33 19.44
CA ALA A 96 -0.22 -6.08 18.93
C ALA A 96 0.09 -6.90 17.65
N LEU A 97 -0.57 -8.03 17.43
CA LEU A 97 -0.37 -8.86 16.23
C LEU A 97 -0.62 -8.08 14.93
N HIS A 98 -1.51 -7.09 14.92
CA HIS A 98 -1.74 -6.22 13.76
C HIS A 98 -0.44 -5.61 13.22
N ARG A 99 0.41 -5.09 14.12
CA ARG A 99 1.69 -4.46 13.77
C ARG A 99 2.82 -5.47 13.61
N LEU A 100 2.87 -6.48 14.48
CA LEU A 100 3.97 -7.46 14.48
C LEU A 100 3.97 -8.34 13.25
N CYS A 101 2.79 -8.65 12.72
CA CYS A 101 2.63 -9.48 11.52
C CYS A 101 2.52 -8.68 10.22
N GLU A 102 2.71 -7.37 10.28
CA GLU A 102 2.93 -6.55 9.11
C GLU A 102 4.18 -7.07 8.41
N LEU A 103 4.03 -7.46 7.14
CA LEU A 103 5.19 -7.68 6.30
C LEU A 103 5.90 -6.33 6.17
N PRO A 104 7.24 -6.29 6.15
CA PRO A 104 7.91 -5.07 5.70
C PRO A 104 7.25 -4.73 4.36
N SER A 105 6.75 -3.50 4.24
CA SER A 105 6.28 -3.02 2.95
C SER A 105 7.45 -3.25 2.01
N LEU A 106 7.30 -4.22 1.10
CA LEU A 106 8.08 -4.20 -0.13
C LEU A 106 7.86 -2.77 -0.63
N PRO A 107 8.91 -1.93 -0.74
CA PRO A 107 8.74 -0.53 -1.15
C PRO A 107 7.87 -0.57 -2.38
N LYS A 108 6.63 -0.07 -2.25
CA LYS A 108 5.48 -0.30 -3.15
C LYS A 108 5.94 -0.80 -4.53
N MET A 109 6.16 -2.10 -4.68
CA MET A 109 6.50 -2.69 -5.98
C MET A 109 5.18 -2.97 -6.71
N ILE A 110 4.39 -1.90 -6.83
CA ILE A 110 3.37 -1.73 -7.83
C ILE A 110 3.84 -0.52 -8.65
N GLY A 111 4.74 -0.81 -9.59
CA GLY A 111 4.99 -0.08 -10.84
C GLY A 111 4.93 1.44 -10.83
N THR A 112 5.33 2.12 -9.75
CA THR A 112 5.36 3.59 -9.72
C THR A 112 6.67 4.07 -9.11
N CYS A 113 7.28 5.04 -9.77
CA CYS A 113 8.52 5.64 -9.33
C CYS A 113 8.23 6.67 -8.23
N THR A 114 9.23 7.03 -7.45
CA THR A 114 9.20 8.21 -6.56
C THR A 114 9.83 9.42 -7.24
N THR A 115 9.50 10.62 -6.77
CA THR A 115 10.17 11.86 -7.22
C THR A 115 11.69 11.78 -7.00
N GLU A 116 12.15 11.17 -5.90
CA GLU A 116 13.56 10.94 -5.63
C GLU A 116 14.23 10.03 -6.68
N GLN A 117 13.53 8.97 -7.14
CA GLN A 117 14.03 8.11 -8.21
C GLN A 117 14.10 8.87 -9.54
N LYS A 118 13.08 9.67 -9.85
CA LYS A 118 13.07 10.55 -11.04
C LYS A 118 14.25 11.52 -11.01
N ASP A 119 14.41 12.26 -9.92
CA ASP A 119 15.45 13.28 -9.77
C ASP A 119 16.86 12.67 -9.85
N ALA A 120 17.08 11.51 -9.21
CA ALA A 120 18.35 10.79 -9.29
C ALA A 120 18.67 10.36 -10.73
N VAL A 121 17.70 9.81 -11.47
CA VAL A 121 17.89 9.45 -12.88
C VAL A 121 18.21 10.69 -13.72
N LEU A 122 17.45 11.77 -13.57
CA LEU A 122 17.67 13.00 -14.34
C LEU A 122 19.04 13.62 -14.06
N GLN A 123 19.47 13.62 -12.81
CA GLN A 123 20.76 14.15 -12.39
C GLN A 123 21.92 13.27 -12.86
N ASP A 124 21.89 11.98 -12.53
CA ASP A 124 23.03 11.08 -12.75
C ASP A 124 23.18 10.67 -14.22
N CYS A 125 22.07 10.57 -14.94
CA CYS A 125 22.06 10.23 -16.36
C CYS A 125 22.01 11.44 -17.30
N LYS A 126 22.09 12.69 -16.79
CA LYS A 126 21.98 13.94 -17.56
C LYS A 126 22.74 13.92 -18.88
N LYS A 127 23.99 13.44 -18.87
CA LYS A 127 24.88 13.40 -20.05
C LYS A 127 24.39 12.47 -21.17
N PHE A 128 23.51 11.52 -20.86
CA PHE A 128 22.99 10.52 -21.80
C PHE A 128 21.59 10.85 -22.27
N ILE A 129 20.82 11.63 -21.51
CA ILE A 129 19.40 11.89 -21.78
C ILE A 129 19.13 13.28 -22.35
N VAL A 130 20.11 14.17 -22.44
CA VAL A 130 19.90 15.52 -23.03
C VAL A 130 19.79 15.43 -24.57
N PRO A 131 18.89 16.21 -25.20
CA PRO A 131 18.79 16.33 -26.66
C PRO A 131 20.09 16.88 -27.26
N GLY A 132 20.57 16.27 -28.34
CA GLY A 132 21.76 16.77 -29.02
C GLY A 132 22.45 15.77 -29.93
N ASN A 133 23.11 16.31 -30.96
CA ASN A 133 23.88 15.58 -31.96
C ASN A 133 25.24 15.16 -31.36
N GLN A 134 25.22 14.21 -30.42
CA GLN A 134 26.44 13.65 -29.85
C GLN A 134 27.18 12.89 -30.96
N ARG A 135 28.25 13.51 -31.50
CA ARG A 135 29.15 12.91 -32.51
C ARG A 135 29.72 11.55 -32.09
N ARG A 136 29.71 11.25 -30.79
CA ARG A 136 30.02 9.93 -30.20
C ARG A 136 28.87 9.52 -29.30
N ARG A 137 28.24 8.37 -29.57
CA ARG A 137 27.23 7.79 -28.68
C ARG A 137 27.89 7.48 -27.35
N LEU A 138 27.64 8.32 -26.35
CA LEU A 138 28.04 8.04 -24.98
C LEU A 138 27.07 7.01 -24.41
N VAL A 139 27.61 5.94 -23.81
CA VAL A 139 26.81 4.87 -23.22
C VAL A 139 27.09 4.86 -21.71
N PRO A 140 26.05 4.75 -20.86
CA PRO A 140 26.22 4.53 -19.43
C PRO A 140 27.09 3.29 -19.17
N ILE A 141 27.94 3.36 -18.15
CA ILE A 141 28.80 2.24 -17.75
C ILE A 141 28.17 1.59 -16.52
N MET A 142 28.07 0.26 -16.52
CA MET A 142 27.59 -0.53 -15.39
C MET A 142 28.36 -0.19 -14.10
N GLY A 143 27.64 -0.03 -12.99
CA GLY A 143 28.22 0.32 -11.69
C GLY A 143 28.54 1.82 -11.50
N GLN A 144 28.42 2.66 -12.54
CA GLN A 144 28.51 4.13 -12.41
C GLN A 144 27.21 4.74 -11.89
N PRO A 145 27.22 6.01 -11.42
CA PRO A 145 26.05 6.66 -10.83
C PRO A 145 24.77 6.53 -11.65
N CYS A 146 24.82 6.78 -12.96
CA CYS A 146 23.65 6.62 -13.84
C CYS A 146 23.06 5.21 -13.79
N CYS A 147 23.87 4.15 -14.00
CA CYS A 147 23.34 2.78 -13.95
C CYS A 147 22.94 2.34 -12.54
N ASN A 148 23.58 2.87 -11.50
CA ASN A 148 23.15 2.62 -10.11
C ASN A 148 21.79 3.26 -9.82
N GLY A 149 21.52 4.45 -10.37
CA GLY A 149 20.22 5.12 -10.30
C GLY A 149 19.15 4.33 -11.06
N VAL A 150 19.44 3.92 -12.31
CA VAL A 150 18.53 3.10 -13.13
C VAL A 150 18.22 1.77 -12.46
N ASN A 151 19.20 1.09 -11.87
CA ASN A 151 18.99 -0.19 -11.17
C ASN A 151 18.15 -0.09 -9.89
N LYS A 152 17.95 1.12 -9.35
CA LYS A 152 17.07 1.40 -8.21
C LYS A 152 15.63 1.69 -8.62
N VAL A 153 15.35 1.84 -9.93
CA VAL A 153 13.99 2.02 -10.44
C VAL A 153 13.21 0.70 -10.30
N PRO A 154 11.90 0.74 -10.00
CA PRO A 154 11.09 -0.47 -9.87
C PRO A 154 11.10 -1.32 -11.14
N LYS A 155 10.92 -2.63 -10.98
CA LYS A 155 10.81 -3.57 -12.10
C LYS A 155 9.35 -3.91 -12.39
N LYS A 156 9.04 -4.09 -13.68
CA LYS A 156 7.79 -4.68 -14.15
C LYS A 156 8.12 -6.05 -14.77
N GLY A 157 7.87 -7.10 -14.00
CA GLY A 157 8.39 -8.43 -14.32
C GLY A 157 9.92 -8.47 -14.17
N VAL A 158 10.63 -8.90 -15.22
CA VAL A 158 12.10 -9.00 -15.21
C VAL A 158 12.82 -7.70 -15.65
N LYS A 159 12.08 -6.73 -16.19
CA LYS A 159 12.65 -5.50 -16.77
C LYS A 159 12.47 -4.31 -15.83
N ILE A 160 13.43 -3.39 -15.85
CA ILE A 160 13.33 -2.09 -15.17
C ILE A 160 12.26 -1.24 -15.87
N ASP A 161 11.34 -0.68 -15.09
CA ASP A 161 10.19 0.07 -15.58
C ASP A 161 10.50 1.58 -15.63
N MET A 162 11.23 2.01 -16.65
CA MET A 162 11.51 3.44 -16.84
C MET A 162 10.29 4.27 -17.23
N GLN A 163 9.17 3.62 -17.59
CA GLN A 163 7.94 4.33 -17.90
C GLN A 163 7.46 5.13 -16.69
N CYS A 164 7.63 4.60 -15.48
CA CYS A 164 7.25 5.34 -14.28
C CYS A 164 8.08 6.59 -14.02
N VAL A 165 9.32 6.69 -14.54
CA VAL A 165 10.13 7.91 -14.46
C VAL A 165 9.57 8.95 -15.41
N VAL A 166 9.22 8.54 -16.63
CA VAL A 166 8.67 9.42 -17.67
C VAL A 166 7.32 10.00 -17.25
N GLU A 167 6.48 9.21 -16.58
CA GLU A 167 5.19 9.63 -16.05
C GLU A 167 5.30 10.71 -14.96
N LEU A 168 6.44 10.80 -14.26
CA LEU A 168 6.71 11.82 -13.25
C LEU A 168 7.36 13.11 -13.80
N LEU A 169 7.74 13.13 -15.08
CA LEU A 169 8.34 14.33 -15.68
C LEU A 169 7.27 15.41 -15.87
N THR A 170 7.60 16.62 -15.45
CA THR A 170 6.89 17.84 -15.85
C THR A 170 7.06 18.09 -17.35
N ASP A 171 6.17 18.88 -17.93
CA ASP A 171 6.27 19.25 -19.36
C ASP A 171 7.59 19.99 -19.67
N GLU A 172 8.08 20.78 -18.72
CA GLU A 172 9.37 21.46 -18.84
C GLU A 172 10.55 20.48 -18.87
N GLU A 173 10.54 19.46 -18.01
CA GLU A 173 11.56 18.41 -18.00
C GLU A 173 11.51 17.57 -19.28
N LYS A 174 10.30 17.29 -19.82
CA LYS A 174 10.14 16.60 -21.12
C LYS A 174 10.71 17.41 -22.28
N ASN A 175 10.68 18.74 -22.21
CA ASN A 175 11.30 19.61 -23.20
C ASN A 175 12.84 19.64 -23.09
N HIS A 176 13.37 19.45 -21.88
CA HIS A 176 14.81 19.47 -21.60
C HIS A 176 15.51 18.11 -21.77
N HIS A 177 14.74 17.01 -21.77
CA HIS A 177 15.26 15.65 -21.81
C HIS A 177 14.63 14.83 -22.92
N ASP A 178 15.45 14.01 -23.59
CA ASP A 178 15.00 13.05 -24.59
C ASP A 178 14.38 11.83 -23.91
N VAL A 179 13.04 11.80 -23.92
CA VAL A 179 12.23 10.72 -23.35
C VAL A 179 12.60 9.35 -23.93
N SER A 180 12.94 9.27 -25.23
CA SER A 180 13.32 8.01 -25.85
C SER A 180 14.64 7.49 -25.28
N LYS A 181 15.59 8.39 -24.99
CA LYS A 181 16.85 8.01 -24.33
C LYS A 181 16.63 7.57 -22.88
N ILE A 182 15.73 8.21 -22.14
CA ILE A 182 15.37 7.82 -20.77
C ILE A 182 14.80 6.39 -20.76
N LEU A 183 13.84 6.10 -21.65
CA LEU A 183 13.22 4.76 -21.75
C LEU A 183 14.23 3.68 -22.15
N ASN A 184 15.30 4.04 -22.86
CA ASN A 184 16.30 3.10 -23.35
C ASN A 184 17.48 2.87 -22.39
N LEU A 185 17.56 3.59 -21.26
CA LEU A 185 18.65 3.43 -20.28
C LEU A 185 18.86 1.97 -19.80
N PRO A 186 17.81 1.16 -19.52
CA PRO A 186 17.96 -0.22 -19.05
C PRO A 186 18.48 -1.21 -20.08
N ASN A 187 18.75 -0.78 -21.31
CA ASN A 187 19.41 -1.62 -22.32
C ASN A 187 20.93 -1.41 -22.33
N HIS A 188 21.40 -0.36 -21.65
CA HIS A 188 22.82 -0.01 -21.49
C HIS A 188 23.31 -0.19 -20.06
N CYS A 189 22.36 -0.18 -19.13
CA CYS A 189 22.44 -0.69 -17.77
C CYS A 189 21.69 -2.04 -17.69
#